data_AF-A0AAP5AMS9-F1
#
_entry.id   AF-A0AAP5AMS9-F1
#
_cell.length_a   1.000
_cell.length_b   1.000
_cell.length_c   1.000
_cell.angle_alpha   90.00
_cell.angle_beta   90.00
_cell.angle_gamma   90.00
#
_symmetry.space_group_name_H-M   'P 1'
#
loop_
_entity.id
_entity.type
_entity.pdbx_description
1 polymer ?
#
loop_
_entity_poly.entity_id
_entity_poly.type
_entity_poly.pdbx_seq_one_letter_code
_entity_poly.pdbx_strand_id
1 'polypeptide(L)'
;MCTPEAVCSATAPSRAAARARCAPRHGGHPERQNTQSSKSSGFSMATIGTCVGLWKFSMADAEAGRRMMRLETLSEDLMIRLRQACPSQRRIAALAACAYAVEYAQVHDSAVLSVLGELNSARGVAASAIEKVKTLLEQADKQYFDLHDASDSSKDIGCLAAFSRARALSAMLFVVEEESLRSSSEAIYEAVSAVDDASAITLRVVSALV
;
A
#
# COMPACT_ATOMS: atom_id res chain seq x y z
N MET A 1 -45.43 -8.30 -46.40
CA MET A 1 -44.58 -9.46 -46.76
C MET A 1 -43.70 -9.81 -45.57
N CYS A 2 -43.36 -11.09 -45.46
CA CYS A 2 -42.95 -11.87 -44.29
C CYS A 2 -41.65 -11.44 -43.53
N THR A 3 -41.61 -11.81 -42.24
CA THR A 3 -40.44 -12.10 -41.36
C THR A 3 -39.60 -13.30 -41.91
N PRO A 4 -38.39 -13.74 -41.43
CA PRO A 4 -37.96 -13.91 -40.01
C PRO A 4 -36.42 -13.94 -39.63
N GLU A 5 -36.17 -14.10 -38.32
CA GLU A 5 -35.15 -14.86 -37.54
C GLU A 5 -33.67 -15.11 -37.96
N ALA A 6 -32.76 -15.00 -36.96
CA ALA A 6 -31.82 -16.05 -36.44
C ALA A 6 -30.67 -15.38 -35.63
N VAL A 7 -30.52 -15.52 -34.31
CA VAL A 7 -29.94 -16.63 -33.50
C VAL A 7 -28.57 -17.11 -33.98
N CYS A 8 -27.53 -16.87 -33.16
CA CYS A 8 -26.41 -17.82 -33.01
C CYS A 8 -25.72 -17.67 -31.64
N SER A 9 -25.78 -18.76 -30.88
CA SER A 9 -25.08 -19.05 -29.63
C SER A 9 -23.56 -19.00 -29.74
N ALA A 10 -22.89 -18.66 -28.64
CA ALA A 10 -21.58 -19.23 -28.31
C ALA A 10 -21.47 -19.45 -26.79
N THR A 11 -21.42 -20.72 -26.43
CA THR A 11 -21.18 -21.28 -25.09
C THR A 11 -19.70 -21.16 -24.72
N ALA A 12 -19.44 -21.06 -23.40
CA ALA A 12 -18.19 -20.80 -22.70
C ALA A 12 -16.97 -21.73 -23.03
N PRO A 13 -15.79 -21.47 -22.42
CA PRO A 13 -15.56 -22.11 -21.12
C PRO A 13 -14.86 -21.26 -20.04
N SER A 14 -15.25 -21.60 -18.81
CA SER A 14 -14.63 -21.35 -17.51
C SER A 14 -13.14 -21.68 -17.45
N ARG A 15 -12.36 -20.87 -16.72
CA ARG A 15 -11.24 -21.36 -15.90
C ARG A 15 -10.88 -20.41 -14.74
N ALA A 16 -11.18 -20.92 -13.54
CA ALA A 16 -10.53 -20.80 -12.25
C ALA A 16 -9.42 -19.73 -12.06
N ALA A 17 -9.63 -18.82 -11.10
CA ALA A 17 -8.57 -18.16 -10.36
C ALA A 17 -8.81 -18.32 -8.85
N ALA A 18 -7.75 -18.77 -8.20
CA ALA A 18 -7.71 -19.29 -6.85
C ALA A 18 -7.98 -18.23 -5.78
N ARG A 19 -8.83 -18.56 -4.80
CA ARG A 19 -8.96 -17.83 -3.55
C ARG A 19 -7.87 -18.30 -2.60
N ALA A 20 -6.80 -17.52 -2.43
CA ALA A 20 -5.88 -17.69 -1.31
C ALA A 20 -6.55 -17.13 -0.05
N ARG A 21 -7.18 -18.02 0.74
CA ARG A 21 -7.63 -17.69 2.10
C ARG A 21 -6.51 -18.07 3.06
N CYS A 22 -5.98 -17.09 3.79
CA CYS A 22 -5.23 -17.38 5.01
C CYS A 22 -6.22 -17.86 6.08
N ALA A 23 -6.18 -19.16 6.40
CA ALA A 23 -6.89 -19.73 7.54
C ALA A 23 -6.02 -20.83 8.20
N PRO A 24 -5.98 -20.94 9.54
CA PRO A 24 -5.21 -21.96 10.24
C PRO A 24 -5.94 -23.32 10.23
N ARG A 25 -5.16 -24.40 10.07
CA ARG A 25 -5.59 -25.80 10.30
C ARG A 25 -5.54 -26.11 11.79
N HIS A 26 -6.67 -26.53 12.38
CA HIS A 26 -6.68 -27.38 13.58
C HIS A 26 -7.59 -28.59 13.33
N GLY A 27 -7.04 -29.77 13.60
CA GLY A 27 -7.60 -31.06 13.22
C GLY A 27 -8.58 -31.66 14.22
N GLY A 28 -9.38 -32.59 13.69
CA GLY A 28 -9.66 -33.91 14.28
C GLY A 28 -10.35 -33.96 15.64
N HIS A 29 -11.68 -34.09 15.60
CA HIS A 29 -12.45 -34.82 16.62
C HIS A 29 -12.10 -36.32 16.59
N PRO A 30 -12.24 -37.02 17.72
CA PRO A 30 -13.31 -38.02 17.72
C PRO A 30 -14.23 -37.92 18.94
N GLU A 31 -15.43 -38.42 18.71
CA GLU A 31 -16.57 -38.55 19.60
C GLU A 31 -16.47 -39.84 20.43
N ARG A 32 -16.77 -39.78 21.73
CA ARG A 32 -17.45 -40.87 22.49
C ARG A 32 -17.95 -40.36 23.84
N GLN A 33 -19.09 -40.92 24.22
CA GLN A 33 -20.02 -40.43 25.23
C GLN A 33 -19.72 -40.92 26.66
N ASN A 34 -20.21 -40.12 27.62
CA ASN A 34 -21.07 -40.49 28.74
C ASN A 34 -20.52 -40.60 30.18
N THR A 35 -21.37 -40.07 31.08
CA THR A 35 -21.60 -40.31 32.52
C THR A 35 -20.77 -39.64 33.63
N GLN A 36 -21.49 -38.76 34.34
CA GLN A 36 -21.71 -38.69 35.80
C GLN A 36 -20.67 -38.07 36.78
N SER A 37 -21.17 -37.04 37.47
CA SER A 37 -21.20 -36.88 38.94
C SER A 37 -19.93 -36.51 39.73
N SER A 38 -19.91 -35.23 40.12
CA SER A 38 -19.68 -34.72 41.50
C SER A 38 -18.31 -34.78 42.19
N LYS A 39 -18.03 -33.62 42.84
CA LYS A 39 -17.19 -33.33 44.03
C LYS A 39 -15.80 -32.72 43.80
N SER A 40 -15.75 -31.42 44.11
CA SER A 40 -14.83 -30.73 45.03
C SER A 40 -13.46 -31.37 45.29
N SER A 41 -12.38 -30.63 44.99
CA SER A 41 -11.53 -29.98 46.00
C SER A 41 -10.22 -29.48 45.36
N GLY A 42 -9.91 -28.22 45.63
CA GLY A 42 -8.61 -27.54 45.65
C GLY A 42 -7.45 -28.02 44.79
N PHE A 43 -6.93 -27.13 43.95
CA PHE A 43 -5.48 -26.93 43.86
C PHE A 43 -5.14 -25.49 43.43
N SER A 44 -4.13 -24.96 44.10
CA SER A 44 -3.56 -23.61 44.02
C SER A 44 -2.73 -23.42 42.74
N MET A 45 -2.74 -22.21 42.15
CA MET A 45 -1.50 -21.48 41.82
C MET A 45 -1.76 -20.10 41.18
N ALA A 46 -1.03 -19.12 41.72
CA ALA A 46 -0.37 -18.01 41.05
C ALA A 46 -1.20 -16.96 40.29
N THR A 47 -1.40 -15.84 40.97
CA THR A 47 -1.72 -14.53 40.43
C THR A 47 -0.67 -14.05 39.41
N ILE A 48 -1.19 -13.53 38.30
CA ILE A 48 -0.50 -12.83 37.21
C ILE A 48 0.28 -11.63 37.76
N GLY A 49 1.59 -11.59 37.51
CA GLY A 49 2.47 -10.49 37.90
C GLY A 49 3.57 -10.24 36.87
N THR A 50 3.38 -9.21 36.06
CA THR A 50 4.41 -8.34 35.44
C THR A 50 5.65 -8.99 34.82
N CYS A 51 5.66 -9.09 33.48
CA CYS A 51 6.89 -9.09 32.69
C CYS A 51 7.15 -7.69 32.13
N VAL A 52 7.83 -6.85 32.92
CA VAL A 52 8.56 -5.68 32.39
C VAL A 52 9.90 -6.23 31.89
N GLY A 53 9.98 -6.52 30.59
CA GLY A 53 11.18 -6.99 29.91
C GLY A 53 11.75 -5.91 29.01
N LEU A 54 12.84 -5.29 29.48
CA LEU A 54 13.75 -4.39 28.77
C LEU A 54 14.00 -4.82 27.31
N TRP A 55 13.59 -3.98 26.35
CA TRP A 55 14.09 -4.03 24.99
C TRP A 55 15.43 -3.27 24.94
N LYS A 56 16.54 -4.00 25.05
CA LYS A 56 17.83 -3.50 24.56
C LYS A 56 18.13 -4.19 23.24
N PHE A 57 17.67 -3.60 22.14
CA PHE A 57 18.20 -3.91 20.81
C PHE A 57 19.42 -3.01 20.59
N SER A 58 20.62 -3.58 20.67
CA SER A 58 21.83 -2.92 20.20
C SER A 58 21.88 -3.09 18.68
N MET A 59 21.61 -2.01 17.95
CA MET A 59 21.36 -1.98 16.50
C MET A 59 22.53 -1.37 15.70
N ALA A 60 23.74 -1.33 16.26
CA ALA A 60 24.81 -0.45 15.76
C ALA A 60 25.81 -1.08 14.76
N ASP A 61 25.88 -2.40 14.56
CA ASP A 61 27.02 -3.02 13.84
C ASP A 61 26.63 -3.92 12.64
N ALA A 62 25.61 -3.56 11.86
CA ALA A 62 25.22 -4.28 10.64
C ALA A 62 24.93 -3.37 9.41
N GLU A 63 25.63 -2.24 9.32
CA GLU A 63 25.38 -1.16 8.33
C GLU A 63 26.33 -1.11 7.13
N ALA A 64 27.37 -1.94 7.02
CA ALA A 64 28.28 -1.91 5.88
C ALA A 64 27.77 -2.76 4.69
N GLY A 65 26.72 -2.29 4.01
CA GLY A 65 26.28 -2.87 2.73
C GLY A 65 24.78 -2.76 2.41
N ARG A 66 23.96 -2.22 3.31
CA ARG A 66 22.53 -1.99 3.06
C ARG A 66 22.40 -0.71 2.24
N ARG A 67 21.94 -0.80 0.98
CA ARG A 67 21.56 0.39 0.20
C ARG A 67 20.44 1.09 0.97
N MET A 68 20.76 2.25 1.55
CA MET A 68 19.79 3.06 2.30
C MET A 68 18.61 3.42 1.38
N MET A 69 17.40 3.14 1.82
CA MET A 69 16.17 3.51 1.11
C MET A 69 15.80 4.95 1.47
N ARG A 70 15.27 5.71 0.51
CA ARG A 70 14.94 7.13 0.73
C ARG A 70 13.92 7.32 1.87
N LEU A 71 13.00 6.37 2.05
CA LEU A 71 12.06 6.40 3.16
C LEU A 71 12.75 6.42 4.54
N GLU A 72 13.94 5.83 4.66
CA GLU A 72 14.71 5.84 5.92
C GLU A 72 15.17 7.24 6.31
N THR A 73 15.35 8.15 5.35
CA THR A 73 15.71 9.54 5.64
C THR A 73 14.54 10.36 6.19
N LEU A 74 13.30 9.91 5.95
CA LEU A 74 12.09 10.53 6.49
C LEU A 74 11.66 9.88 7.81
N SER A 75 11.70 8.55 7.88
CA SER A 75 11.29 7.80 9.07
C SER A 75 11.86 6.39 9.07
N GLU A 76 12.86 6.17 9.92
CA GLU A 76 13.42 4.84 10.16
C GLU A 76 12.38 3.88 10.75
N ASP A 77 11.55 4.33 11.70
CA ASP A 77 10.47 3.53 12.30
C ASP A 77 9.49 3.01 11.24
N LEU A 78 9.09 3.87 10.31
CA LEU A 78 8.20 3.46 9.22
C LEU A 78 8.86 2.40 8.32
N MET A 79 10.16 2.55 8.02
CA MET A 79 10.88 1.55 7.25
C MET A 79 10.98 0.22 7.99
N ILE A 80 11.21 0.22 9.31
CA ILE A 80 11.24 -0.99 10.14
C ILE A 80 9.89 -1.72 10.06
N ARG A 81 8.78 -1.00 10.21
CA ARG A 81 7.43 -1.58 10.07
C ARG A 81 7.20 -2.15 8.67
N LEU A 82 7.61 -1.43 7.62
CA LEU A 82 7.46 -1.87 6.24
C LEU A 82 8.26 -3.16 5.94
N ARG A 83 9.45 -3.32 6.55
CA ARG A 83 10.25 -4.56 6.46
C ARG A 83 9.60 -5.76 7.12
N GLN A 84 8.89 -5.54 8.22
CA GLN A 84 8.19 -6.58 8.97
C GLN A 84 6.86 -6.98 8.32
N ALA A 85 6.23 -6.07 7.59
CA ALA A 85 4.98 -6.29 6.89
C ALA A 85 5.12 -7.29 5.72
N CYS A 86 4.07 -8.09 5.50
CA CYS A 86 4.00 -8.97 4.35
C CYS A 86 3.76 -8.17 3.05
N PRO A 87 4.00 -8.75 1.86
CA PRO A 87 3.84 -8.04 0.58
C PRO A 87 2.50 -7.31 0.47
N SER A 88 1.38 -7.99 0.75
CA SER A 88 0.05 -7.41 0.62
C SER A 88 -0.17 -6.21 1.54
N GLN A 89 0.35 -6.25 2.78
CA GLN A 89 0.27 -5.12 3.71
C GLN A 89 1.07 -3.93 3.18
N ARG A 90 2.28 -4.17 2.66
CA ARG A 90 3.09 -3.10 2.03
C ARG A 90 2.38 -2.48 0.84
N ARG A 91 1.76 -3.31 0.00
CA ARG A 91 0.99 -2.83 -1.16
C ARG A 91 -0.21 -1.99 -0.74
N ILE A 92 -0.97 -2.41 0.26
CA ILE A 92 -2.11 -1.65 0.78
C ILE A 92 -1.63 -0.32 1.37
N ALA A 93 -0.53 -0.33 2.14
CA ALA A 93 0.03 0.87 2.74
C ALA A 93 0.54 1.87 1.68
N ALA A 94 1.23 1.38 0.65
CA ALA A 94 1.69 2.21 -0.47
C ALA A 94 0.50 2.78 -1.29
N LEU A 95 -0.54 1.98 -1.51
CA LEU A 95 -1.74 2.44 -2.20
C LEU A 95 -2.50 3.49 -1.39
N ALA A 96 -2.59 3.33 -0.06
CA ALA A 96 -3.20 4.32 0.83
C ALA A 96 -2.43 5.66 0.82
N ALA A 97 -1.10 5.61 0.83
CA ALA A 97 -0.26 6.79 0.69
C ALA A 97 -0.50 7.49 -0.66
N CYS A 98 -0.46 6.72 -1.75
CA CYS A 98 -0.66 7.22 -3.11
C CYS A 98 -2.04 7.86 -3.28
N ALA A 99 -3.11 7.20 -2.84
CA ALA A 99 -4.47 7.73 -2.93
C ALA A 99 -4.60 9.07 -2.19
N TYR A 100 -4.01 9.18 -0.99
CA TYR A 100 -4.01 10.43 -0.23
C TYR A 100 -3.23 11.54 -0.96
N ALA A 101 -2.06 11.24 -1.50
CA ALA A 101 -1.25 12.22 -2.24
C ALA A 101 -1.94 12.71 -3.53
N VAL A 102 -2.62 11.81 -4.25
CA VAL A 102 -3.42 12.16 -5.45
C VAL A 102 -4.56 13.10 -5.11
N GLU A 103 -5.27 12.84 -4.01
CA GLU A 103 -6.34 13.70 -3.51
C GLU A 103 -5.80 15.08 -3.09
N TYR A 104 -4.71 15.09 -2.32
CA TYR A 104 -4.06 16.31 -1.87
C TYR A 104 -3.59 17.19 -3.03
N ALA A 105 -2.92 16.59 -4.01
CA ALA A 105 -2.41 17.28 -5.18
C ALA A 105 -3.49 17.60 -6.25
N GLN A 106 -4.78 17.34 -5.93
CA GLN A 106 -5.93 17.63 -6.79
C GLN A 106 -5.79 17.07 -8.22
N VAL A 107 -5.26 15.84 -8.33
CA VAL A 107 -5.06 15.21 -9.64
C VAL A 107 -6.35 14.56 -10.11
N HIS A 108 -7.09 15.26 -10.97
CA HIS A 108 -8.42 14.86 -11.46
C HIS A 108 -8.45 14.23 -12.87
N ASP A 109 -7.31 13.77 -13.40
CA ASP A 109 -7.29 13.11 -14.71
C ASP A 109 -7.96 11.72 -14.65
N SER A 110 -8.82 11.42 -15.62
CA SER A 110 -9.59 10.17 -15.66
C SER A 110 -8.72 8.92 -15.70
N ALA A 111 -7.53 8.96 -16.29
CA ALA A 111 -6.63 7.82 -16.32
C ALA A 111 -6.01 7.56 -14.94
N VAL A 112 -5.65 8.61 -14.21
CA VAL A 112 -5.15 8.52 -12.83
C VAL A 112 -6.20 7.87 -11.92
N LEU A 113 -7.45 8.31 -12.03
CA LEU A 113 -8.56 7.74 -11.26
C LEU A 113 -8.86 6.28 -11.67
N SER A 114 -8.76 5.96 -12.96
CA SER A 114 -8.90 4.58 -13.47
C SER A 114 -7.83 3.66 -12.89
N VAL A 115 -6.57 4.09 -12.89
CA VAL A 115 -5.44 3.33 -12.31
C VAL A 115 -5.67 3.07 -10.83
N LEU A 116 -6.08 4.08 -10.04
CA LEU A 116 -6.43 3.88 -8.63
C LEU A 116 -7.56 2.87 -8.44
N GLY A 117 -8.60 2.92 -9.27
CA GLY A 117 -9.71 1.96 -9.22
C GLY A 117 -9.28 0.52 -9.54
N GLU A 118 -8.40 0.34 -10.52
CA GLU A 118 -7.84 -0.95 -10.91
C GLU A 118 -6.92 -1.53 -9.82
N LEU A 119 -6.04 -0.69 -9.25
CA LEU A 119 -5.15 -1.05 -8.15
C LEU A 119 -5.93 -1.51 -6.91
N ASN A 120 -7.03 -0.83 -6.57
CA ASN A 120 -7.92 -1.22 -5.47
C ASN A 120 -8.68 -2.53 -5.73
N SER A 121 -8.97 -2.83 -7.00
CA SER A 121 -9.72 -4.04 -7.37
C SER A 121 -8.85 -5.28 -7.52
N ALA A 122 -7.55 -5.19 -7.22
CA ALA A 122 -6.53 -6.21 -7.52
C ALA A 122 -6.56 -6.68 -9.00
N ARG A 123 -7.03 -5.82 -9.91
CA ARG A 123 -6.98 -6.05 -11.35
C ARG A 123 -5.64 -5.54 -11.87
N GLY A 124 -5.14 -6.17 -12.94
CA GLY A 124 -3.99 -5.63 -13.65
C GLY A 124 -4.32 -4.26 -14.23
N VAL A 125 -3.36 -3.34 -14.16
CA VAL A 125 -3.51 -1.98 -14.71
C VAL A 125 -3.21 -2.00 -16.21
N ALA A 126 -4.05 -1.36 -17.01
CA ALA A 126 -3.84 -1.30 -18.45
C ALA A 126 -2.56 -0.53 -18.80
N ALA A 127 -1.70 -1.08 -19.67
CA ALA A 127 -0.44 -0.45 -20.07
C ALA A 127 -0.63 0.96 -20.65
N SER A 128 -1.70 1.20 -21.40
CA SER A 128 -2.04 2.53 -21.93
C SER A 128 -2.38 3.55 -20.84
N ALA A 129 -2.97 3.12 -19.73
CA ALA A 129 -3.23 3.98 -18.58
C ALA A 129 -1.93 4.35 -17.87
N ILE A 130 -1.01 3.38 -17.72
CA ILE A 130 0.34 3.60 -17.15
C ILE A 130 1.12 4.62 -17.99
N GLU A 131 1.15 4.44 -19.31
CA GLU A 131 1.83 5.39 -20.21
C GLU A 131 1.24 6.79 -20.12
N LYS A 132 -0.09 6.92 -20.03
CA LYS A 132 -0.72 8.22 -19.82
C LYS A 132 -0.32 8.86 -18.49
N VAL A 133 -0.21 8.08 -17.40
CA VAL A 133 0.28 8.58 -16.10
C VAL A 133 1.74 9.05 -16.20
N LYS A 134 2.60 8.34 -16.94
CA LYS A 134 4.00 8.78 -17.20
C LYS A 134 4.05 10.11 -17.94
N THR A 135 3.25 10.28 -19.00
CA THR A 135 3.17 11.56 -19.71
C THR A 135 2.71 12.70 -18.79
N LEU A 136 1.73 12.45 -17.92
CA LEU A 136 1.28 13.44 -16.94
C LEU A 136 2.38 13.80 -15.93
N LEU A 137 3.20 12.82 -15.52
CA LEU A 137 4.34 13.04 -14.64
C LEU A 137 5.38 13.95 -15.32
N GLU A 138 5.77 13.63 -16.56
CA GLU A 138 6.73 14.43 -17.33
C GLU A 138 6.24 15.88 -17.51
N GLN A 139 4.94 16.07 -17.76
CA GLN A 139 4.33 17.39 -17.84
C GLN A 139 4.37 18.14 -16.51
N ALA A 140 4.09 17.46 -15.39
CA ALA A 140 4.12 18.08 -14.06
C ALA A 140 5.55 18.46 -13.65
N ASP A 141 6.54 17.59 -13.89
CA ASP A 141 7.94 17.90 -13.64
C ASP A 141 8.43 19.07 -14.52
N LYS A 142 8.07 19.07 -15.81
CA LYS A 142 8.40 20.20 -16.69
C LYS A 142 7.79 21.50 -16.17
N GLN A 143 6.51 21.48 -15.78
CA GLN A 143 5.82 22.65 -15.24
C GLN A 143 6.48 23.14 -13.95
N TYR A 144 6.89 22.23 -13.07
CA TYR A 144 7.64 22.57 -11.86
C TYR A 144 8.94 23.28 -12.19
N PHE A 145 9.76 22.75 -13.09
CA PHE A 145 11.02 23.37 -13.48
C PHE A 145 10.82 24.73 -14.16
N ASP A 146 9.87 24.84 -15.09
CA ASP A 146 9.56 26.11 -15.76
C ASP A 146 9.16 27.21 -14.74
N LEU A 147 8.33 26.86 -13.74
CA LEU A 147 7.89 27.79 -12.69
C LEU A 147 9.00 28.10 -11.68
N HIS A 148 9.79 27.10 -11.33
CA HIS A 148 10.92 27.27 -10.42
C HIS A 148 12.00 28.18 -11.03
N ASP A 149 12.27 28.06 -12.33
CA ASP A 149 13.25 28.89 -13.03
C ASP A 149 12.74 30.32 -13.29
N ALA A 150 11.42 30.49 -13.42
CA ALA A 150 10.79 31.81 -13.57
C ALA A 150 10.58 32.55 -12.24
N SER A 151 10.69 31.86 -11.11
CA SER A 151 10.44 32.41 -9.77
C SER A 151 11.73 32.52 -8.97
N ASP A 152 11.95 33.65 -8.30
CA ASP A 152 13.02 33.79 -7.31
C ASP A 152 12.74 32.97 -6.02
N SER A 153 11.56 32.35 -5.91
CA SER A 153 11.11 31.60 -4.74
C SER A 153 10.48 30.26 -5.12
N SER A 154 11.05 29.17 -4.63
CA SER A 154 10.46 27.82 -4.69
C SER A 154 9.20 27.65 -3.84
N LYS A 155 8.81 28.69 -3.08
CA LYS A 155 7.56 28.71 -2.28
C LYS A 155 6.38 29.30 -3.04
N ASP A 156 6.54 29.63 -4.32
CA ASP A 156 5.41 30.02 -5.15
C ASP A 156 4.35 28.90 -5.17
N ILE A 157 3.09 29.27 -5.01
CA ILE A 157 1.97 28.32 -4.89
C ILE A 157 1.87 27.44 -6.14
N GLY A 158 2.11 28.01 -7.33
CA GLY A 158 2.11 27.26 -8.58
C GLY A 158 3.25 26.25 -8.65
N CYS A 159 4.44 26.65 -8.17
CA CYS A 159 5.61 25.77 -8.09
C CYS A 159 5.36 24.58 -7.15
N LEU A 160 4.84 24.84 -5.94
CA LEU A 160 4.47 23.80 -4.97
C LEU A 160 3.39 22.87 -5.51
N ALA A 161 2.35 23.40 -6.17
CA ALA A 161 1.30 22.59 -6.77
C ALA A 161 1.83 21.66 -7.88
N ALA A 162 2.71 22.17 -8.76
CA ALA A 162 3.33 21.36 -9.80
C ALA A 162 4.24 20.26 -9.21
N PHE A 163 5.02 20.60 -8.17
CA PHE A 163 5.84 19.65 -7.43
C PHE A 163 4.99 18.53 -6.80
N SER A 164 3.97 18.89 -6.00
CA SER A 164 3.07 17.94 -5.35
C SER A 164 2.42 16.99 -6.35
N ARG A 165 1.99 17.51 -7.51
CA ARG A 165 1.41 16.71 -8.58
C ARG A 165 2.42 15.70 -9.15
N ALA A 166 3.65 16.13 -9.42
CA ALA A 166 4.69 15.23 -9.93
C ALA A 166 5.02 14.12 -8.92
N ARG A 167 5.18 14.46 -7.63
CA ARG A 167 5.46 13.48 -6.57
C ARG A 167 4.30 12.49 -6.40
N ALA A 168 3.04 12.95 -6.44
CA ALA A 168 1.87 12.07 -6.36
C ALA A 168 1.79 11.08 -7.55
N LEU A 169 2.08 11.55 -8.77
CA LEU A 169 2.11 10.69 -9.97
C LEU A 169 3.29 9.69 -9.93
N SER A 170 4.45 10.12 -9.44
CA SER A 170 5.60 9.24 -9.24
C SER A 170 5.27 8.13 -8.24
N ALA A 171 4.64 8.47 -7.11
CA ALA A 171 4.17 7.50 -6.14
C ALA A 171 3.26 6.43 -6.77
N MET A 172 2.33 6.84 -7.64
CA MET A 172 1.44 5.93 -8.36
C MET A 172 2.21 4.93 -9.24
N LEU A 173 3.20 5.41 -9.99
CA LEU A 173 3.99 4.54 -10.87
C LEU A 173 4.75 3.47 -10.07
N PHE A 174 5.27 3.81 -8.89
CA PHE A 174 5.88 2.81 -8.00
C PHE A 174 4.87 1.79 -7.46
N VAL A 175 3.60 2.13 -7.25
CA VAL A 175 2.57 1.15 -6.83
C VAL A 175 2.17 0.20 -7.96
N VAL A 176 2.27 0.68 -9.20
CA VAL A 176 1.99 -0.10 -10.42
C VAL A 176 3.12 -1.08 -10.76
N GLU A 177 4.35 -0.77 -10.36
CA GLU A 177 5.49 -1.68 -10.48
C GLU A 177 5.30 -3.00 -9.70
N GLU A 178 6.26 -3.92 -9.89
CA GLU A 178 6.29 -5.18 -9.15
C GLU A 178 6.21 -4.97 -7.64
N GLU A 179 5.45 -5.83 -6.96
CA GLU A 179 5.26 -5.80 -5.52
C GLU A 179 6.57 -6.13 -4.79
N SER A 180 7.36 -5.11 -4.51
CA SER A 180 8.63 -5.21 -3.82
C SER A 180 8.70 -4.24 -2.64
N LEU A 181 9.56 -4.56 -1.65
CA LEU A 181 9.84 -3.64 -0.54
C LEU A 181 10.30 -2.26 -1.05
N ARG A 182 11.13 -2.26 -2.11
CA ARG A 182 11.66 -1.05 -2.74
C ARG A 182 10.55 -0.21 -3.37
N SER A 183 9.70 -0.82 -4.19
CA SER A 183 8.62 -0.09 -4.87
C SER A 183 7.61 0.46 -3.85
N SER A 184 7.28 -0.30 -2.80
CA SER A 184 6.46 0.22 -1.70
C SER A 184 7.14 1.37 -0.93
N SER A 185 8.45 1.28 -0.65
CA SER A 185 9.16 2.33 0.08
C SER A 185 9.26 3.62 -0.74
N GLU A 186 9.55 3.53 -2.05
CA GLU A 186 9.62 4.70 -2.92
C GLU A 186 8.23 5.31 -3.15
N ALA A 187 7.18 4.49 -3.32
CA ALA A 187 5.81 4.99 -3.41
C ALA A 187 5.41 5.83 -2.19
N ILE A 188 5.71 5.33 -0.98
CA ILE A 188 5.41 6.04 0.27
C ILE A 188 6.26 7.31 0.37
N TYR A 189 7.55 7.25 0.05
CA TYR A 189 8.43 8.43 0.09
C TYR A 189 7.93 9.54 -0.84
N GLU A 190 7.58 9.21 -2.08
CA GLU A 190 7.09 10.18 -3.06
C GLU A 190 5.73 10.74 -2.63
N ALA A 191 4.84 9.90 -2.10
CA ALA A 191 3.54 10.35 -1.58
C ALA A 191 3.68 11.29 -0.38
N VAL A 192 4.63 11.03 0.54
CA VAL A 192 4.93 11.93 1.66
C VAL A 192 5.52 13.25 1.15
N SER A 193 6.38 13.18 0.13
CA SER A 193 6.97 14.38 -0.49
C SER A 193 5.92 15.24 -1.22
N ALA A 194 4.76 14.69 -1.56
CA ALA A 194 3.71 15.41 -2.25
C ALA A 194 2.87 16.32 -1.33
N VAL A 195 2.96 16.15 -0.01
CA VAL A 195 2.07 16.79 0.97
C VAL A 195 2.82 17.69 1.93
N ASP A 196 2.16 18.74 2.45
CA ASP A 196 2.79 19.68 3.39
C ASP A 196 2.90 19.07 4.81
N ASP A 197 1.91 18.27 5.22
CA ASP A 197 1.90 17.58 6.52
C ASP A 197 2.07 16.06 6.35
N ALA A 198 3.29 15.60 6.61
CA ALA A 198 3.63 14.19 6.59
C ALA A 198 2.85 13.37 7.66
N SER A 199 2.37 13.98 8.74
CA SER A 199 1.73 13.27 9.86
C SER A 199 0.45 12.56 9.41
N ALA A 200 -0.38 13.25 8.62
CA ALA A 200 -1.66 12.74 8.16
C ALA A 200 -1.52 11.53 7.22
N ILE A 201 -0.49 11.53 6.37
CA ILE A 201 -0.20 10.40 5.47
C ILE A 201 0.49 9.27 6.23
N THR A 202 1.45 9.57 7.12
CA THR A 202 2.14 8.55 7.93
C THR A 202 1.16 7.77 8.80
N LEU A 203 0.18 8.42 9.42
CA LEU A 203 -0.85 7.73 10.20
C LEU A 203 -1.63 6.72 9.35
N ARG A 204 -2.05 7.11 8.14
CA ARG A 204 -2.76 6.22 7.20
C ARG A 204 -1.91 5.03 6.80
N VAL A 205 -0.63 5.25 6.52
CA VAL A 205 0.32 4.20 6.15
C VAL A 205 0.50 3.22 7.32
N VAL A 206 0.73 3.72 8.53
CA VAL A 206 0.91 2.85 9.71
C VAL A 206 -0.35 2.03 9.99
N SER A 207 -1.55 2.62 9.86
CA SER A 207 -2.82 1.89 10.01
C SER A 207 -3.05 0.81 8.94
N ALA A 208 -2.40 0.91 7.78
CA ALA A 208 -2.47 -0.09 6.72
C ALA A 208 -1.45 -1.22 6.85
N LEU A 209 -0.50 -1.12 7.79
CA LEU A 209 0.55 -2.12 8.03
C LEU A 209 0.20 -3.13 9.13
N VAL A 210 -0.98 -3.01 9.76
CA VAL A 210 -1.50 -3.95 10.76
C VAL A 210 -2.46 -4.95 10.12
#